data_AF-A0A433SIV6-F1
#
_entry.id   AF-A0A433SIV6-F1
#
_cell.length_a   1.000
_cell.length_b   1.000
_cell.length_c   1.000
_cell.angle_alpha   90.00
_cell.angle_beta   90.00
_cell.angle_gamma   90.00
#
_symmetry.space_group_name_H-M   'P 1'
#
loop_
_entity.id
_entity.type
_entity.pdbx_description
1 polymer ?
#
loop_
_entity_poly.entity_id
_entity_poly.type
_entity_poly.pdbx_seq_one_letter_code
_entity_poly.pdbx_strand_id
1 'polypeptide(L)'
;KVFVAIKKRIQPGDKMAGRHGNKGVVSRVLPVEDMPYMEDGTSVDVCLNPLGIPSRMNIGQILEAHMGLASYGLDGVPIATPVFDGAKEEDIKQLLKIGGFATNGQMKLFDGRTGKPFDRDVTVGYMYMLKLDHLVDDKMHARSTGSYSLVTQQPLGGKAQFGGQRFGEMEVWALQAYGAAYTLREMLTVKSD
;
A
#
# COMPACT_ATOMS: atom_id res chain seq x y z
N LYS A 1 23.95 -20.84 20.34
CA LYS A 1 23.25 -19.91 19.41
C LYS A 1 22.07 -19.33 20.16
N VAL A 2 21.87 -18.01 20.12
CA VAL A 2 20.71 -17.35 20.75
C VAL A 2 19.81 -16.83 19.64
N PHE A 3 18.51 -17.07 19.73
CA PHE A 3 17.51 -16.63 18.77
C PHE A 3 16.57 -15.63 19.44
N VAL A 4 16.24 -14.56 18.73
CA VAL A 4 15.30 -13.53 19.18
C VAL A 4 14.17 -13.45 18.15
N ALA A 5 12.93 -13.54 18.61
CA ALA A 5 11.74 -13.47 17.76
C ALA A 5 10.93 -12.21 18.09
N ILE A 6 10.42 -11.53 17.05
CA ILE A 6 9.62 -10.31 17.18
C ILE A 6 8.38 -10.45 16.29
N LYS A 7 7.19 -10.19 16.85
CA LYS A 7 5.93 -10.16 16.11
C LYS A 7 5.62 -8.73 15.65
N LYS A 8 5.67 -8.47 14.34
CA LYS A 8 5.38 -7.16 13.75
C LYS A 8 3.94 -7.10 13.21
N ARG A 9 3.12 -6.18 13.75
CA ARG A 9 1.76 -5.91 13.27
C ARG A 9 1.80 -5.04 12.00
N ILE A 10 0.67 -4.90 11.31
CA ILE A 10 0.55 -3.96 10.19
C ILE A 10 0.40 -2.54 10.74
N GLN A 11 1.07 -1.58 10.13
CA GLN A 11 1.00 -0.18 10.56
C GLN A 11 1.13 0.79 9.37
N PRO A 12 0.75 2.06 9.54
CA PRO A 12 0.98 3.08 8.52
C PRO A 12 2.45 3.12 8.09
N GLY A 13 2.69 3.18 6.78
CA GLY A 13 4.03 3.10 6.19
C GLY A 13 4.45 1.70 5.73
N ASP A 14 3.77 0.63 6.15
CA ASP A 14 4.03 -0.72 5.65
C ASP A 14 3.58 -0.88 4.20
N LYS A 15 4.33 -1.68 3.44
CA LYS A 15 4.07 -1.92 2.02
C LYS A 15 3.21 -3.17 1.82
N MET A 16 2.14 -3.01 1.07
CA MET A 16 1.21 -4.07 0.66
C MET A 16 1.19 -4.18 -0.87
N ALA A 17 0.75 -5.32 -1.39
CA ALA A 17 0.50 -5.49 -2.83
C ALA A 17 -0.61 -6.51 -3.07
N GLY A 18 -1.34 -6.37 -4.17
CA GLY A 18 -2.10 -7.51 -4.72
C GLY A 18 -1.26 -8.32 -5.72
N ARG A 19 -1.89 -9.29 -6.37
CA ARG A 19 -1.25 -10.20 -7.34
C ARG A 19 -1.02 -9.57 -8.72
N HIS A 20 -1.61 -8.39 -8.97
CA HIS A 20 -1.55 -7.68 -10.25
C HIS A 20 -0.53 -6.52 -10.26
N GLY A 21 0.49 -6.55 -9.39
CA GLY A 21 1.52 -5.51 -9.32
C GLY A 21 1.05 -4.18 -8.72
N ASN A 22 -0.14 -4.15 -8.12
CA ASN A 22 -0.75 -3.02 -7.42
C ASN A 22 -0.10 -2.81 -6.03
N LYS A 23 1.16 -2.39 -6.01
CA LYS A 23 1.88 -2.05 -4.77
C LYS A 23 1.32 -0.75 -4.18
N GLY A 24 1.13 -0.73 -2.86
CA GLY A 24 0.68 0.43 -2.10
C GLY A 24 1.34 0.50 -0.72
N VAL A 25 1.21 1.65 -0.07
CA VAL A 25 1.64 1.86 1.31
C VAL A 25 0.41 2.17 2.16
N VAL A 26 0.30 1.55 3.33
CA VAL A 26 -0.80 1.83 4.26
C VAL A 26 -0.68 3.29 4.70
N SER A 27 -1.68 4.10 4.36
CA SER A 27 -1.66 5.54 4.69
C SER A 27 -2.31 5.82 6.05
N ARG A 28 -3.42 5.16 6.34
CA ARG A 28 -4.16 5.31 7.60
C ARG A 28 -4.85 3.99 7.93
N VAL A 29 -4.91 3.66 9.22
CA VAL A 29 -5.75 2.59 9.76
C VAL A 29 -6.93 3.29 10.43
N LEU A 30 -8.14 2.99 9.97
CA LEU A 30 -9.38 3.54 10.51
C LEU A 30 -10.01 2.52 11.47
N PRO A 31 -10.75 2.98 12.48
CA PRO A 31 -11.59 2.08 13.26
C PRO A 31 -12.78 1.60 12.41
N VAL A 32 -13.40 0.49 12.80
CA VAL A 32 -14.41 -0.21 11.98
C VAL A 32 -15.65 0.66 11.76
N GLU A 33 -16.04 1.45 12.76
CA GLU A 33 -17.18 2.37 12.71
C GLU A 33 -17.03 3.48 11.65
N ASP A 34 -15.80 3.83 11.29
CA ASP A 34 -15.52 4.84 10.27
C ASP A 34 -15.47 4.26 8.84
N MET A 35 -15.44 2.93 8.71
CA MET A 35 -15.29 2.27 7.42
C MET A 35 -16.63 2.28 6.65
N PRO A 36 -16.59 2.44 5.32
CA PRO A 36 -17.77 2.22 4.49
C PRO A 36 -18.36 0.83 4.70
N TYR A 37 -19.68 0.74 4.78
CA TYR A 37 -20.39 -0.51 5.01
C TYR A 37 -21.47 -0.78 3.96
N MET A 38 -21.76 -2.05 3.76
CA MET A 38 -22.77 -2.57 2.82
C MET A 38 -24.17 -2.56 3.44
N GLU A 39 -25.22 -2.82 2.67
CA GLU A 39 -26.62 -2.84 3.16
C GLU A 39 -26.87 -3.87 4.28
N ASP A 40 -26.07 -4.93 4.33
CA ASP A 40 -26.09 -5.96 5.37
C ASP A 40 -25.40 -5.51 6.69
N GLY A 41 -24.79 -4.32 6.71
CA GLY A 41 -24.04 -3.77 7.83
C GLY A 41 -22.57 -4.19 7.88
N THR A 42 -22.10 -5.03 6.96
CA THR A 42 -20.71 -5.48 6.91
C THR A 42 -19.82 -4.36 6.38
N SER A 43 -18.78 -3.99 7.13
CA SER A 43 -17.78 -3.00 6.74
C SER A 43 -16.74 -3.57 5.78
N VAL A 44 -16.19 -2.73 4.90
CA VAL A 44 -15.06 -3.11 4.05
C VAL A 44 -13.73 -3.07 4.84
N ASP A 45 -12.77 -3.92 4.47
CA ASP A 45 -11.45 -3.98 5.13
C ASP A 45 -10.41 -3.03 4.52
N VAL A 46 -10.43 -2.87 3.18
CA VAL A 46 -9.41 -2.12 2.44
C VAL A 46 -10.08 -1.29 1.34
N CYS A 47 -9.79 0.01 1.33
CA CYS A 47 -10.19 0.91 0.25
C CYS A 47 -9.03 1.14 -0.73
N LEU A 48 -9.24 0.85 -2.01
CA LEU A 48 -8.26 1.09 -3.07
C LEU A 48 -8.64 2.29 -3.93
N ASN A 49 -7.64 3.02 -4.42
CA ASN A 49 -7.85 4.14 -5.31
C ASN A 49 -8.22 3.65 -6.74
N PRO A 50 -9.39 4.05 -7.28
CA PRO A 50 -9.82 3.60 -8.61
C PRO A 50 -8.91 4.08 -9.75
N LEU A 51 -8.19 5.19 -9.59
CA LEU A 51 -7.33 5.76 -10.65
C LEU A 51 -6.16 4.83 -11.05
N GLY A 52 -5.77 3.90 -10.16
CA GLY A 52 -4.70 2.97 -10.41
C GLY A 52 -5.04 1.87 -11.42
N ILE A 53 -6.33 1.63 -11.71
CA ILE A 53 -6.77 0.52 -12.56
C ILE A 53 -6.72 0.91 -14.05
N PRO A 54 -7.38 2.00 -14.51
CA PRO A 54 -7.37 2.37 -15.93
C PRO A 54 -5.97 2.76 -16.42
N SER A 55 -5.22 3.49 -15.59
CA SER A 55 -3.88 3.97 -15.93
C SER A 55 -2.85 2.85 -16.15
N ARG A 56 -3.05 1.69 -15.53
CA ARG A 56 -2.13 0.55 -15.59
C ARG A 56 -2.68 -0.64 -16.38
N MET A 57 -3.91 -0.54 -16.89
CA MET A 57 -4.61 -1.63 -17.57
C MET A 57 -4.70 -2.93 -16.74
N ASN A 58 -4.80 -2.79 -15.41
CA ASN A 58 -4.87 -3.91 -14.47
C ASN A 58 -6.30 -4.45 -14.31
N ILE A 59 -6.97 -4.78 -15.43
CA ILE A 59 -8.36 -5.24 -15.45
C ILE A 59 -8.54 -6.52 -14.63
N GLY A 60 -7.52 -7.38 -14.61
CA GLY A 60 -7.51 -8.61 -13.80
C GLY A 60 -7.80 -8.38 -12.32
N GLN A 61 -7.44 -7.23 -11.76
CA GLN A 61 -7.75 -6.88 -10.37
C GLN A 61 -9.26 -6.75 -10.13
N ILE A 62 -9.99 -6.20 -11.11
CA ILE A 62 -11.44 -6.10 -11.06
C ILE A 62 -12.05 -7.50 -11.21
N LEU A 63 -11.58 -8.28 -12.18
CA LEU A 63 -12.08 -9.64 -12.41
C LEU A 63 -11.86 -10.55 -11.19
N GLU A 64 -10.70 -10.44 -10.54
CA GLU A 64 -10.40 -11.12 -9.28
C GLU A 64 -11.40 -10.72 -8.19
N ALA A 65 -11.66 -9.43 -8.01
CA ALA A 65 -12.60 -8.94 -7.01
C ALA A 65 -14.03 -9.48 -7.22
N HIS A 66 -14.49 -9.51 -8.48
CA HIS A 66 -15.81 -10.04 -8.84
C HIS A 66 -15.89 -11.55 -8.61
N MET A 67 -14.85 -12.30 -9.00
CA MET A 67 -14.80 -13.75 -8.77
C MET A 67 -14.71 -14.10 -7.29
N GLY A 68 -13.96 -13.32 -6.51
CA GLY A 68 -13.92 -13.46 -5.06
C GLY A 68 -15.28 -13.18 -4.41
N LEU A 69 -16.01 -12.17 -4.90
CA LEU A 69 -17.38 -11.89 -4.45
C LEU A 69 -18.35 -13.02 -4.79
N ALA A 70 -18.28 -13.55 -6.02
CA ALA A 70 -19.10 -14.68 -6.43
C ALA A 70 -18.79 -15.93 -5.59
N SER A 71 -17.51 -16.23 -5.33
CA SER A 71 -17.08 -17.32 -4.45
C SER A 71 -17.67 -17.17 -3.03
N TYR A 72 -17.68 -15.95 -2.48
CA TYR A 72 -18.28 -15.66 -1.18
C TYR A 72 -19.79 -15.94 -1.16
N GLY A 73 -20.54 -15.52 -2.18
CA GLY A 73 -21.97 -15.81 -2.31
C GLY A 73 -22.33 -17.28 -2.53
N LEU A 74 -21.34 -18.10 -2.89
CA LEU A 74 -21.45 -19.55 -3.06
C LEU A 74 -20.87 -20.31 -1.86
N ASP A 75 -21.00 -19.78 -0.65
CA ASP A 75 -20.47 -20.37 0.60
C ASP A 75 -18.96 -20.66 0.58
N GLY A 76 -18.20 -19.83 -0.14
CA GLY A 76 -16.74 -19.91 -0.18
C GLY A 76 -16.19 -21.03 -1.06
N VAL A 77 -16.95 -21.48 -2.07
CA VAL A 77 -16.47 -22.49 -3.03
C VAL A 77 -15.17 -21.99 -3.69
N PRO A 78 -14.06 -22.76 -3.60
CA PRO A 78 -12.79 -22.36 -4.20
C PRO A 78 -12.90 -22.41 -5.73
N ILE A 79 -12.57 -21.30 -6.38
CA ILE A 79 -12.60 -21.21 -7.85
C ILE A 79 -11.18 -21.24 -8.41
N ALA A 80 -10.94 -22.15 -9.35
CA ALA A 80 -9.69 -22.24 -10.08
C ALA A 80 -9.86 -21.67 -11.49
N THR A 81 -9.05 -20.65 -11.82
CA THR A 81 -8.95 -20.10 -13.18
C THR A 81 -7.50 -20.26 -13.68
N PRO A 82 -7.24 -21.24 -14.56
CA PRO A 82 -5.91 -21.45 -15.13
C PRO A 82 -5.36 -20.22 -15.86
N VAL A 83 -4.03 -20.15 -15.94
CA VAL A 83 -3.36 -19.13 -16.77
C VAL A 83 -3.62 -19.48 -18.23
N PHE A 84 -4.04 -18.49 -19.03
CA PHE A 84 -4.40 -18.60 -20.46
C PHE A 84 -5.72 -19.30 -20.81
N ASP A 85 -6.38 -19.96 -19.86
CA ASP A 85 -7.74 -20.52 -20.01
C ASP A 85 -8.61 -20.13 -18.80
N GLY A 86 -8.77 -18.82 -18.62
CA GLY A 86 -9.47 -18.24 -17.48
C GLY A 86 -10.98 -18.15 -17.68
N ALA A 87 -11.70 -17.88 -16.60
CA ALA A 87 -13.13 -17.61 -16.64
C ALA A 87 -13.43 -16.44 -17.60
N LYS A 88 -14.42 -16.64 -18.48
CA LYS A 88 -14.88 -15.57 -19.39
C LYS A 88 -15.76 -14.60 -18.61
N GLU A 89 -15.89 -13.38 -19.11
CA GLU A 89 -16.72 -12.35 -18.48
C GLU A 89 -18.17 -12.81 -18.27
N GLU A 90 -18.72 -13.59 -19.22
CA GLU A 90 -20.06 -14.17 -19.13
C GLU A 90 -20.18 -15.15 -17.96
N ASP A 91 -19.16 -15.99 -17.75
CA ASP A 91 -19.13 -16.95 -16.64
C ASP A 91 -19.10 -16.22 -15.29
N ILE A 92 -18.31 -15.15 -15.18
CA ILE A 92 -18.22 -14.31 -13.97
C ILE A 92 -19.58 -13.68 -13.66
N LYS A 93 -20.25 -13.11 -14.67
CA LYS A 93 -21.58 -12.50 -14.52
C LYS A 93 -22.64 -13.52 -14.08
N GLN A 94 -22.58 -14.75 -14.63
CA GLN A 94 -23.47 -15.83 -14.22
C GLN A 94 -23.21 -16.24 -12.77
N LEU A 95 -21.95 -16.41 -12.37
CA LEU A 95 -21.58 -16.76 -11.00
C LEU A 95 -22.00 -15.69 -10.00
N LEU A 96 -21.83 -14.41 -10.30
CA LEU A 96 -22.32 -13.31 -9.47
C LEU A 96 -23.84 -13.37 -9.28
N LYS A 97 -24.57 -13.65 -10.36
CA LYS A 97 -26.03 -13.78 -10.30
C LYS A 97 -26.47 -14.98 -9.44
N ILE A 98 -25.79 -16.11 -9.55
CA ILE A 98 -26.05 -17.29 -8.71
C ILE A 98 -25.73 -16.97 -7.24
N GLY A 99 -24.65 -16.24 -6.99
CA GLY A 99 -24.27 -15.75 -5.64
C GLY A 99 -25.13 -14.61 -5.10
N GLY A 100 -26.19 -14.19 -5.80
CA GLY A 100 -27.13 -13.16 -5.33
C GLY A 100 -26.66 -11.72 -5.51
N PHE A 101 -25.59 -11.47 -6.28
CA PHE A 101 -25.04 -10.13 -6.51
C PHE A 101 -25.41 -9.57 -7.89
N ALA A 102 -25.29 -8.24 -8.03
CA ALA A 102 -25.46 -7.58 -9.32
C ALA A 102 -24.37 -8.01 -10.32
N THR A 103 -24.74 -8.12 -11.60
CA THR A 103 -23.83 -8.60 -12.66
C THR A 103 -22.67 -7.64 -12.96
N ASN A 104 -22.78 -6.37 -12.55
CA ASN A 104 -21.71 -5.38 -12.63
C ASN A 104 -20.78 -5.40 -11.40
N GLY A 105 -21.04 -6.26 -10.40
CA GLY A 105 -20.31 -6.35 -9.13
C GLY A 105 -20.25 -5.03 -8.35
N GLN A 106 -21.21 -4.14 -8.58
CA GLN A 106 -21.36 -2.91 -7.83
C GLN A 106 -22.48 -3.05 -6.81
N MET A 107 -22.31 -2.40 -5.67
CA MET A 107 -23.29 -2.38 -4.60
C MET A 107 -23.33 -1.00 -3.95
N LYS A 108 -24.45 -0.74 -3.28
CA LYS A 108 -24.63 0.50 -2.54
C LYS A 108 -23.84 0.44 -1.24
N LEU A 109 -22.96 1.40 -1.05
CA LEU A 109 -22.22 1.60 0.19
C LEU A 109 -22.77 2.81 0.95
N PHE A 110 -22.57 2.78 2.25
CA PHE A 110 -22.89 3.87 3.17
C PHE A 110 -21.62 4.36 3.84
N ASP A 111 -21.52 5.67 4.04
CA ASP A 111 -20.42 6.28 4.78
C ASP A 111 -20.57 5.97 6.28
N GLY A 112 -19.58 5.31 6.88
CA GLY A 112 -19.56 4.96 8.30
C GLY A 112 -19.71 6.16 9.24
N ARG A 113 -19.26 7.35 8.82
CA ARG A 113 -19.30 8.56 9.67
C ARG A 113 -20.63 9.28 9.63
N THR A 114 -21.27 9.32 8.46
CA THR A 114 -22.48 10.11 8.25
C THR A 114 -23.75 9.27 8.13
N GLY A 115 -23.61 7.96 7.88
CA GLY A 115 -24.69 7.02 7.59
C GLY A 115 -25.37 7.26 6.24
N LYS A 116 -24.89 8.21 5.42
CA LYS A 116 -25.48 8.52 4.12
C LYS A 116 -24.96 7.56 3.06
N PRO A 117 -25.80 7.15 2.09
CA PRO A 117 -25.33 6.38 0.96
C PRO A 117 -24.43 7.22 0.06
N PHE A 118 -23.45 6.58 -0.59
CA PHE A 118 -22.68 7.23 -1.66
C PHE A 118 -23.56 7.52 -2.88
N ASP A 119 -23.20 8.55 -3.65
CA ASP A 119 -23.96 8.99 -4.83
C ASP A 119 -23.98 7.96 -5.97
N ARG A 120 -22.96 7.10 -6.04
CA ARG A 120 -22.81 6.06 -7.06
C ARG A 120 -22.55 4.72 -6.39
N ASP A 121 -23.02 3.66 -7.03
CA ASP A 121 -22.69 2.30 -6.62
C ASP A 121 -21.18 2.07 -6.76
N VAL A 122 -20.62 1.34 -5.80
CA VAL A 122 -19.19 1.12 -5.68
C VAL A 122 -18.90 -0.34 -5.97
N THR A 123 -17.84 -0.60 -6.74
CA THR A 123 -17.34 -1.96 -6.94
C THR A 123 -16.72 -2.47 -5.64
N VAL A 124 -17.30 -3.52 -5.09
CA VAL A 124 -16.85 -4.19 -3.86
C VAL A 124 -16.62 -5.65 -4.19
N GLY A 125 -15.61 -6.27 -3.57
CA GLY A 125 -15.34 -7.69 -3.77
C GLY A 125 -14.14 -8.14 -2.97
N TYR A 126 -13.81 -9.42 -3.09
CA TYR A 126 -12.71 -10.02 -2.35
C TYR A 126 -11.48 -10.14 -3.23
N MET A 127 -10.35 -9.66 -2.73
CA MET A 127 -9.08 -9.70 -3.44
C MET A 127 -7.97 -10.26 -2.56
N TYR A 128 -6.99 -10.91 -3.17
CA TYR A 128 -5.87 -11.47 -2.42
C TYR A 128 -4.80 -10.39 -2.15
N MET A 129 -4.65 -10.00 -0.89
CA MET A 129 -3.68 -9.01 -0.45
C MET A 129 -2.44 -9.65 0.19
N LEU A 130 -1.26 -9.20 -0.24
CA LEU A 130 0.05 -9.63 0.22
C LEU A 130 0.70 -8.55 1.07
N LYS A 131 1.24 -8.94 2.23
CA LYS A 131 2.16 -8.12 3.01
C LYS A 131 3.58 -8.31 2.48
N LEU A 132 4.27 -7.21 2.18
CA LEU A 132 5.65 -7.24 1.71
C LEU A 132 6.63 -6.97 2.87
N ASP A 133 7.86 -7.46 2.74
CA ASP A 133 8.92 -7.31 3.76
C ASP A 133 9.43 -5.86 3.92
N HIS A 134 8.93 -4.91 3.13
CA HIS A 134 9.32 -3.52 3.18
C HIS A 134 8.56 -2.76 4.27
N LEU A 135 8.93 -2.99 5.53
CA LEU A 135 8.31 -2.39 6.71
C LEU A 135 8.90 -1.02 7.03
N VAL A 136 8.10 -0.13 7.61
CA VAL A 136 8.56 1.23 7.94
C VAL A 136 9.58 1.24 9.08
N ASP A 137 9.44 0.37 10.08
CA ASP A 137 10.37 0.27 11.22
C ASP A 137 11.79 -0.05 10.77
N ASP A 138 11.91 -0.86 9.71
CA ASP A 138 13.21 -1.25 9.17
C ASP A 138 13.84 -0.11 8.36
N LYS A 139 13.04 0.88 7.92
CA LYS A 139 13.49 2.04 7.14
C LYS A 139 13.75 3.29 7.98
N MET A 140 13.05 3.49 9.09
CA MET A 140 13.23 4.68 9.92
C MET A 140 14.67 4.75 10.43
N HIS A 141 15.34 5.87 10.19
CA HIS A 141 16.71 6.13 10.62
C HIS A 141 16.92 7.62 10.83
N ALA A 142 17.53 7.98 11.96
CA ALA A 142 17.87 9.36 12.29
C ALA A 142 19.26 9.38 12.94
N ARG A 143 19.98 10.48 12.69
CA ARG A 143 21.31 10.73 13.27
C ARG A 143 21.40 12.19 13.65
N SER A 144 21.91 12.44 14.86
CA SER A 144 22.34 13.77 15.30
C SER A 144 23.87 13.82 15.24
N THR A 145 24.54 13.14 16.18
CA THR A 145 25.98 12.89 16.20
C THR A 145 26.24 11.38 16.17
N GLY A 146 27.44 10.95 15.79
CA GLY A 146 27.79 9.54 15.72
C GLY A 146 29.23 9.31 15.29
N SER A 147 29.57 8.08 14.92
CA SER A 147 30.93 7.73 14.50
C SER A 147 31.32 8.38 13.16
N TYR A 148 32.62 8.63 13.02
CA TYR A 148 33.25 9.23 11.85
C TYR A 148 34.36 8.32 11.30
N SER A 149 34.64 8.47 10.01
CA SER A 149 35.75 7.81 9.33
C SER A 149 37.08 8.35 9.85
N LEU A 150 38.04 7.47 10.14
CA LEU A 150 39.37 7.88 10.61
C LEU A 150 40.18 8.64 9.55
N VAL A 151 39.90 8.39 8.26
CA VAL A 151 40.65 8.97 7.14
C VAL A 151 40.10 10.33 6.76
N THR A 152 38.79 10.41 6.50
CA THR A 152 38.16 11.63 5.97
C THR A 152 37.53 12.49 7.05
N GLN A 153 37.43 12.00 8.30
CA GLN A 153 36.67 12.65 9.37
C GLN A 153 35.23 12.99 8.96
N GLN A 154 34.64 12.21 8.03
CA GLN A 154 33.24 12.32 7.62
C GLN A 154 32.37 11.24 8.29
N PRO A 155 31.06 11.47 8.45
CA PRO A 155 30.12 10.47 8.94
C PRO A 155 30.22 9.12 8.23
N LEU A 156 30.18 8.02 8.99
CA LEU A 156 30.08 6.67 8.41
C LEU A 156 28.75 6.47 7.67
N GLY A 157 28.70 5.46 6.79
CA GLY A 157 27.51 5.11 6.03
C GLY A 157 26.67 4.00 6.68
N GLY A 158 25.36 4.06 6.50
CA GLY A 158 24.44 2.96 6.79
C GLY A 158 23.83 2.95 8.20
N LYS A 159 22.57 2.51 8.26
CA LYS A 159 21.77 2.44 9.50
C LYS A 159 22.43 1.58 10.59
N ALA A 160 23.04 0.46 10.21
CA ALA A 160 23.68 -0.46 11.15
C ALA A 160 24.87 0.16 11.91
N GLN A 161 25.49 1.20 11.35
CA GLN A 161 26.63 1.90 11.96
C GLN A 161 26.23 3.26 12.57
N PHE A 162 24.92 3.53 12.69
CA PHE A 162 24.41 4.87 13.01
C PHE A 162 25.00 5.95 12.08
N GLY A 163 25.14 5.60 10.80
CA GLY A 163 25.74 6.45 9.77
C GLY A 163 24.88 7.63 9.34
N GLY A 164 25.50 8.64 8.72
CA GLY A 164 24.81 9.81 8.18
C GLY A 164 24.07 9.52 6.87
N GLN A 165 23.23 10.47 6.47
CA GLN A 165 22.68 10.51 5.12
C GLN A 165 23.67 11.22 4.21
N ARG A 166 23.77 10.74 2.96
CA ARG A 166 24.65 11.36 1.97
C ARG A 166 23.98 12.63 1.44
N PHE A 167 24.67 13.76 1.56
CA PHE A 167 24.37 14.97 0.82
C PHE A 167 25.31 14.99 -0.40
N GLY A 168 24.77 14.69 -1.57
CA GLY A 168 25.54 14.46 -2.79
C GLY A 168 25.62 15.68 -3.70
N GLU A 169 26.21 15.45 -4.88
CA GLU A 169 26.43 16.49 -5.89
C GLU A 169 25.12 17.09 -6.41
N MET A 170 24.08 16.28 -6.60
CA MET A 170 22.78 16.77 -7.07
C MET A 170 22.09 17.66 -6.02
N GLU A 171 22.23 17.33 -4.73
CA GLU A 171 21.68 18.17 -3.66
C GLU A 171 22.43 19.50 -3.53
N VAL A 172 23.76 19.50 -3.75
CA VAL A 172 24.57 20.73 -3.84
C VAL A 172 24.05 21.63 -4.96
N TRP A 173 23.87 21.08 -6.18
CA TRP A 173 23.35 21.85 -7.32
C TRP A 173 21.96 22.42 -7.04
N ALA A 174 21.08 21.65 -6.39
CA ALA A 174 19.74 22.12 -6.03
C ALA A 174 19.80 23.34 -5.10
N LEU A 175 20.66 23.32 -4.07
CA LEU A 175 20.82 24.47 -3.16
C LEU A 175 21.49 25.67 -3.83
N GLN A 176 22.45 25.43 -4.73
CA GLN A 176 23.09 26.50 -5.51
C GLN A 176 22.08 27.19 -6.44
N ALA A 177 21.28 26.40 -7.18
CA ALA A 177 20.25 26.92 -8.08
C ALA A 177 19.17 27.72 -7.32
N TYR A 178 18.86 27.31 -6.09
CA TYR A 178 17.95 28.05 -5.22
C TYR A 178 18.58 29.35 -4.66
N GLY A 179 19.91 29.47 -4.66
CA GLY A 179 20.62 30.61 -4.06
C GLY A 179 20.80 30.49 -2.53
N ALA A 180 20.66 29.29 -1.96
CA ALA A 180 20.79 29.05 -0.51
C ALA A 180 22.26 28.94 -0.05
N ALA A 181 23.06 29.98 -0.28
CA ALA A 181 24.50 29.95 -0.03
C ALA A 181 24.88 29.65 1.43
N TYR A 182 24.16 30.22 2.40
CA TYR A 182 24.44 30.00 3.83
C TYR A 182 24.11 28.57 4.27
N THR A 183 22.98 28.01 3.82
CA THR A 183 22.58 26.63 4.11
C THR A 183 23.55 25.65 3.49
N LEU A 184 23.97 25.89 2.24
CA LEU A 184 24.96 25.06 1.57
C LEU A 184 26.30 25.06 2.33
N ARG A 185 26.78 26.24 2.75
CA ARG A 185 28.00 26.37 3.54
C ARG A 185 27.91 25.58 4.86
N GLU A 186 26.78 25.67 5.56
CA GLU A 186 26.56 24.92 6.82
C GLU A 186 26.59 23.40 6.60
N MET A 187 25.94 22.92 5.53
CA MET A 187 25.91 21.49 5.20
C MET A 187 27.29 20.93 4.84
N LEU A 188 28.11 21.72 4.14
CA LEU A 188 29.43 21.29 3.66
C LEU A 188 30.57 21.49 4.66
N THR A 189 30.37 22.24 5.76
CA THR A 189 31.39 22.41 6.79
C THR A 189 30.90 21.83 8.11
N VAL A 190 30.16 22.62 8.90
CA VAL A 190 29.72 22.32 10.27
C VAL A 190 29.09 20.93 10.44
N LYS A 191 28.39 20.40 9.43
CA LYS A 191 27.67 19.11 9.49
C LYS A 191 28.42 17.91 8.89
N SER A 192 29.59 18.09 8.27
CA SER A 192 30.33 17.03 7.58
C SER A 192 31.77 16.92 8.08
N ASP A 193 32.54 18.01 8.02
CA ASP A 193 33.99 18.10 8.23
C ASP A 193 34.45 19.50 8.72
#